data_AF-A0A4R1HFW9-F1
#
_entry.id   AF-A0A4R1HFW9-F1
#
_cell.length_a   1.000
_cell.length_b   1.000
_cell.length_c   1.000
_cell.angle_alpha   90.00
_cell.angle_beta   90.00
_cell.angle_gamma   90.00
#
_symmetry.space_group_name_H-M   'P 1'
#
loop_
_entity.id
_entity.type
_entity.pdbx_description
1 polymer ?
#
loop_
_entity_poly.entity_id
_entity_poly.type
_entity_poly.pdbx_seq_one_letter_code
_entity_poly.pdbx_strand_id
1 'polypeptide(L)'
;MGARITPTQRKILVNASEGRPLDHGRPASRATVGYWNCAVRSCHRRGWLDESTDQLTEKGRRVLDMTQPAAPVHLTTSQYRVLLYMVQNNAKLIRGKGASARTDDSFQWPVPASNVDHLIETRLIERDARVTEHELLVVSALGFGTVKEKLRRALAAQERAERLAGDTPKPLEQLIRRTLADG
;
A
#
# COMPACT_ATOMS: atom_id res chain seq x y z
N MET A 1 -20.78 8.16 1.04
CA MET A 1 -19.78 8.99 1.75
C MET A 1 -18.85 8.09 2.55
N GLY A 2 -17.57 8.02 2.21
CA GLY A 2 -16.59 7.22 2.98
C GLY A 2 -16.35 7.83 4.37
N ALA A 3 -16.37 7.01 5.42
CA ALA A 3 -16.12 7.48 6.77
C ALA A 3 -14.69 8.05 6.87
N ARG A 4 -14.54 9.34 7.19
CA ARG A 4 -13.22 9.92 7.51
C ARG A 4 -12.71 9.28 8.80
N ILE A 5 -11.62 8.51 8.72
CA ILE A 5 -10.88 8.04 9.89
C ILE A 5 -9.74 9.01 10.24
N THR A 6 -9.53 9.24 11.52
CA THR A 6 -8.36 10.02 11.98
C THR A 6 -7.07 9.19 11.87
N PRO A 7 -5.88 9.81 11.84
CA PRO A 7 -4.61 9.07 11.81
C PRO A 7 -4.46 8.07 12.98
N THR A 8 -4.92 8.44 14.18
CA THR A 8 -4.88 7.56 15.35
C THR A 8 -5.85 6.39 15.23
N GLN A 9 -7.08 6.63 14.76
CA GLN A 9 -8.04 5.54 14.48
C GLN A 9 -7.49 4.58 13.44
N ARG A 10 -6.86 5.09 12.37
CA ARG A 10 -6.19 4.25 11.37
C ARG A 10 -5.12 3.37 12.00
N LYS A 11 -4.23 3.95 12.81
CA LYS A 11 -3.15 3.20 13.47
C LYS A 11 -3.70 2.08 14.35
N ILE A 12 -4.77 2.35 15.10
CA ILE A 12 -5.48 1.35 15.92
C ILE A 12 -6.04 0.21 15.04
N LEU A 13 -6.71 0.54 13.93
CA LEU A 13 -7.27 -0.47 13.03
C LEU A 13 -6.18 -1.29 12.31
N VAL A 14 -5.04 -0.68 11.96
CA VAL A 14 -3.87 -1.40 11.41
C VAL A 14 -3.31 -2.36 12.45
N ASN A 15 -3.08 -1.90 13.69
CA ASN A 15 -2.61 -2.75 14.78
C ASN A 15 -3.52 -3.98 14.96
N ALA A 16 -4.84 -3.76 15.01
CA ALA A 16 -5.81 -4.84 15.12
C ALA A 16 -5.82 -5.78 13.90
N SER A 17 -5.60 -5.25 12.69
CA SER A 17 -5.49 -6.04 11.46
C SER A 17 -4.27 -6.98 11.44
N GLU A 18 -3.21 -6.57 12.14
CA GLU A 18 -1.93 -7.28 12.24
C GLU A 18 -1.84 -8.14 13.52
N GLY A 19 -2.91 -8.23 14.31
CA GLY A 19 -2.93 -8.98 15.58
C GLY A 19 -2.04 -8.39 16.67
N ARG A 20 -1.67 -7.10 16.55
CA ARG A 20 -0.85 -6.41 17.55
C ARG A 20 -1.73 -5.92 18.72
N PRO A 21 -1.16 -5.76 19.93
CA PRO A 21 -1.85 -5.11 21.04
C PRO A 21 -2.39 -3.72 20.67
N LEU A 22 -3.57 -3.36 21.20
CA LEU A 22 -4.22 -2.08 20.91
C LEU A 22 -3.43 -0.85 21.39
N ASP A 23 -2.51 -1.02 22.34
CA ASP A 23 -1.64 0.03 22.85
C ASP A 23 -0.29 0.10 22.12
N HIS A 24 -0.08 -0.74 21.09
CA HIS A 24 1.14 -0.74 20.32
C HIS A 24 1.39 0.63 19.63
N GLY A 25 2.47 1.29 20.03
CA GLY A 25 2.82 2.62 19.54
C GLY A 25 1.90 3.73 20.06
N ARG A 26 1.23 3.50 21.19
CA ARG A 26 0.53 4.52 21.98
C ARG A 26 1.53 5.56 22.50
N PRO A 27 1.25 6.86 22.34
CA PRO A 27 2.09 7.93 22.89
C PRO A 27 2.21 7.87 24.42
N ALA A 28 3.36 8.26 24.98
CA ALA A 28 3.61 8.23 26.42
C ALA A 28 3.08 9.47 27.17
N SER A 29 2.82 10.60 26.50
CA SER A 29 2.41 11.83 27.19
C SER A 29 0.93 11.79 27.60
N ARG A 30 0.62 12.23 28.83
CA ARG A 30 -0.71 12.12 29.45
C ARG A 30 -1.86 12.69 28.59
N ALA A 31 -1.61 13.81 27.89
CA ALA A 31 -2.59 14.44 27.00
C ALA A 31 -2.86 13.61 25.73
N THR A 32 -1.84 12.97 25.16
CA THR A 32 -1.96 12.16 23.94
C THR A 32 -2.48 10.75 24.22
N VAL A 33 -2.25 10.23 25.43
CA VAL A 33 -2.85 9.01 25.98
C VAL A 33 -4.38 9.10 26.04
N GLY A 34 -4.91 10.26 26.47
CA GLY A 34 -6.36 10.51 26.49
C GLY A 34 -6.98 10.46 25.10
N TYR A 35 -6.31 11.05 24.11
CA TYR A 35 -6.73 11.01 22.71
C TYR A 35 -6.75 9.59 22.13
N TRP A 36 -5.75 8.75 22.48
CA TRP A 36 -5.72 7.35 22.08
C TRP A 36 -6.94 6.57 22.59
N ASN A 37 -7.25 6.69 23.89
CA ASN A 37 -8.39 6.00 24.49
C ASN A 37 -9.72 6.43 23.85
N CYS A 38 -9.88 7.73 23.55
CA CYS A 38 -11.04 8.24 22.84
C CYS A 38 -11.17 7.65 21.44
N ALA A 39 -10.04 7.47 20.73
CA ALA A 39 -10.01 6.86 19.42
C ALA A 39 -10.40 5.37 19.46
N VAL A 40 -9.88 4.60 20.43
CA VAL A 40 -10.26 3.19 20.64
C VAL A 40 -11.76 3.06 20.88
N ARG A 41 -12.32 3.81 21.85
CA ARG A 41 -13.78 3.82 22.11
C ARG A 41 -14.60 4.25 20.89
N SER A 42 -14.04 5.11 20.04
CA SER A 42 -14.69 5.52 18.80
C SER A 42 -14.71 4.38 17.77
N CYS A 43 -13.63 3.60 17.66
CA CYS A 43 -13.57 2.42 16.79
C CYS A 43 -14.59 1.35 17.22
N HIS A 44 -14.74 1.08 18.52
CA HIS A 44 -15.77 0.18 19.05
C HIS A 44 -17.18 0.67 18.76
N ARG A 45 -17.51 1.91 19.14
CA ARG A 45 -18.85 2.49 18.89
C ARG A 45 -19.25 2.51 17.42
N ARG A 46 -18.27 2.56 16.51
CA ARG A 46 -18.51 2.52 15.06
C ARG A 46 -18.62 1.10 14.51
N GLY A 47 -18.37 0.08 15.33
CA GLY A 47 -18.34 -1.33 14.97
C GLY A 47 -17.17 -1.64 14.04
N TRP A 48 -16.02 -0.97 14.22
CA TRP A 48 -14.81 -1.26 13.45
C TRP A 48 -13.93 -2.28 14.18
N LEU A 49 -13.93 -2.21 15.50
CA LEU A 49 -13.37 -3.22 16.40
C LEU A 49 -14.49 -3.93 17.14
N ASP A 50 -14.27 -5.21 17.41
CA ASP A 50 -15.09 -5.99 18.32
C ASP A 50 -14.82 -5.55 19.77
N GLU A 51 -15.87 -5.34 20.57
CA GLU A 51 -15.75 -4.87 21.96
C GLU A 51 -15.22 -5.92 22.94
N SER A 52 -15.34 -7.20 22.60
CA SER A 52 -14.95 -8.31 23.49
C SER A 52 -13.54 -8.83 23.21
N THR A 53 -13.10 -8.75 21.96
CA THR A 53 -11.84 -9.34 21.49
C THR A 53 -10.84 -8.33 20.98
N ASP A 54 -11.22 -7.04 20.87
CA ASP A 54 -10.42 -5.97 20.26
C ASP A 54 -9.98 -6.26 18.82
N GLN A 55 -10.57 -7.27 18.18
CA GLN A 55 -10.22 -7.68 16.83
C GLN A 55 -10.89 -6.81 15.77
N LEU A 56 -10.25 -6.73 14.61
CA LEU A 56 -10.78 -5.99 13.47
C LEU A 56 -12.00 -6.73 12.89
N THR A 57 -13.15 -6.06 12.87
CA THR A 57 -14.37 -6.57 12.24
C THR A 57 -14.33 -6.43 10.71
N GLU A 58 -15.23 -7.12 10.01
CA GLU A 58 -15.41 -6.97 8.56
C GLU A 58 -15.73 -5.52 8.15
N LYS A 59 -16.53 -4.80 8.95
CA LYS A 59 -16.82 -3.38 8.75
C LYS A 59 -15.58 -2.51 8.95
N GLY A 60 -14.77 -2.81 9.98
CA GLY A 60 -13.49 -2.15 10.22
C GLY A 60 -12.50 -2.36 9.07
N ARG A 61 -12.44 -3.59 8.53
CA ARG A 61 -11.61 -3.95 7.38
C ARG A 61 -12.01 -3.16 6.12
N ARG A 62 -13.30 -3.11 5.80
CA ARG A 62 -13.81 -2.29 4.68
C ARG A 62 -13.49 -0.81 4.86
N VAL A 63 -13.65 -0.28 6.08
CA VAL A 63 -13.33 1.13 6.35
C VAL A 63 -11.83 1.41 6.19
N LEU A 64 -10.97 0.54 6.71
CA LEU A 64 -9.53 0.64 6.56
C LEU A 64 -9.11 0.57 5.08
N ASP A 65 -9.76 -0.29 4.29
CA ASP A 65 -9.53 -0.45 2.86
C ASP A 65 -10.06 0.71 2.00
N MET A 66 -11.15 1.37 2.45
CA MET A 66 -11.81 2.51 1.78
C MET A 66 -11.19 3.85 2.15
N THR A 67 -10.55 3.95 3.31
CA THR A 67 -9.87 5.18 3.70
C THR A 67 -8.49 5.21 3.08
N GLN A 68 -8.40 5.97 2.00
CA GLN A 68 -7.16 6.22 1.25
C GLN A 68 -5.97 6.50 2.18
N PRO A 69 -4.76 6.02 1.84
CA PRO A 69 -3.54 6.48 2.50
C PRO A 69 -3.47 8.01 2.44
N ALA A 70 -2.89 8.61 3.47
CA ALA A 70 -2.83 10.06 3.64
C ALA A 70 -2.25 10.75 2.39
N ALA A 71 -3.04 11.64 1.78
CA ALA A 71 -2.75 12.47 0.60
C ALA A 71 -2.24 11.72 -0.65
N PRO A 72 -2.62 12.14 -1.87
CA PRO A 72 -1.97 11.61 -3.07
C PRO A 72 -0.50 12.05 -3.06
N VAL A 73 0.40 11.13 -2.71
CA VAL A 73 1.84 11.36 -2.91
C VAL A 73 2.08 11.35 -4.42
N HIS A 74 2.51 12.49 -4.95
CA HIS A 74 2.86 12.63 -6.35
C HIS A 74 4.19 11.91 -6.60
N LEU A 75 4.10 10.68 -7.10
CA LEU A 75 5.26 9.88 -7.48
C LEU A 75 5.52 9.98 -8.98
N THR A 76 6.80 10.12 -9.34
CA THR A 76 7.25 9.89 -10.71
C THR A 76 7.13 8.41 -11.08
N THR A 77 7.15 8.09 -12.37
CA THR A 77 7.11 6.70 -12.86
C THR A 77 8.23 5.86 -12.25
N SER A 78 9.44 6.42 -12.14
CA SER A 78 10.60 5.73 -11.58
C SER A 78 10.43 5.45 -10.08
N GLN A 79 9.96 6.42 -9.29
CA GLN A 79 9.68 6.23 -7.87
C GLN A 79 8.58 5.20 -7.63
N TYR A 80 7.53 5.22 -8.45
CA TYR A 80 6.45 4.23 -8.37
C TYR A 80 6.94 2.81 -8.72
N ARG A 81 7.80 2.66 -9.72
CA ARG A 81 8.37 1.34 -10.09
C ARG A 81 9.19 0.73 -8.96
N VAL A 82 9.99 1.53 -8.26
CA VAL A 82 10.75 1.09 -7.07
C VAL A 82 9.80 0.55 -6.01
N LEU A 83 8.78 1.35 -5.67
CA LEU A 83 7.81 1.00 -4.65
C LEU A 83 7.00 -0.25 -5.03
N LEU A 84 6.54 -0.34 -6.28
CA LEU A 84 5.84 -1.50 -6.82
C LEU A 84 6.70 -2.76 -6.77
N TYR A 85 7.97 -2.66 -7.19
CA TYR A 85 8.90 -3.78 -7.18
C TYR A 85 9.13 -4.30 -5.76
N MET A 86 9.34 -3.41 -4.79
CA MET A 86 9.51 -3.81 -3.39
C MET A 86 8.26 -4.49 -2.83
N VAL A 87 7.06 -4.01 -3.20
CA VAL A 87 5.79 -4.64 -2.80
C VAL A 87 5.63 -6.03 -3.43
N GLN A 88 5.86 -6.17 -4.74
CA GLN A 88 5.67 -7.43 -5.46
C GLN A 88 6.63 -8.53 -5.00
N ASN A 89 7.87 -8.17 -4.67
CA ASN A 89 8.92 -9.12 -4.31
C ASN A 89 9.10 -9.26 -2.80
N ASN A 90 8.27 -8.58 -1.99
CA ASN A 90 8.51 -8.43 -0.55
C ASN A 90 9.97 -8.04 -0.24
N ALA A 91 10.55 -7.21 -1.11
CA ALA A 91 11.99 -7.03 -1.18
C ALA A 91 12.45 -5.98 -0.17
N LYS A 92 13.64 -6.23 0.39
CA LYS A 92 14.36 -5.24 1.21
C LYS A 92 15.39 -4.53 0.34
N LEU A 93 15.43 -3.20 0.41
CA LEU A 93 16.50 -2.42 -0.23
C LEU A 93 17.67 -2.28 0.74
N ILE A 94 18.89 -2.47 0.24
CA ILE A 94 20.10 -2.05 0.95
C ILE A 94 20.48 -0.66 0.43
N ARG A 95 20.54 0.32 1.31
CA ARG A 95 20.94 1.68 0.93
C ARG A 95 22.34 1.67 0.33
N GLY A 96 22.52 2.29 -0.84
CA GLY A 96 23.81 2.36 -1.55
C GLY A 96 24.25 1.09 -2.29
N LYS A 97 23.58 -0.07 -2.10
CA LYS A 97 23.89 -1.32 -2.82
C LYS A 97 22.74 -1.86 -3.70
N GLY A 98 21.53 -1.29 -3.62
CA GLY A 98 20.37 -1.70 -4.41
C GLY A 98 19.48 -2.74 -3.70
N ALA A 99 18.43 -3.22 -4.38
CA ALA A 99 17.52 -4.23 -3.84
C ALA A 99 18.17 -5.60 -3.71
N SER A 100 18.04 -6.21 -2.54
CA SER A 100 18.36 -7.62 -2.32
C SER A 100 17.08 -8.44 -2.51
N ALA A 101 16.72 -8.71 -3.76
CA ALA A 101 15.91 -9.89 -4.13
C ALA A 101 16.02 -10.13 -5.65
N ARG A 102 16.11 -11.41 -6.03
CA ARG A 102 16.22 -11.94 -7.39
C ARG A 102 15.40 -11.14 -8.42
N THR A 103 16.07 -10.60 -9.43
CA THR A 103 15.46 -9.88 -10.54
C THR A 103 15.03 -10.83 -11.65
N ASP A 104 13.77 -10.70 -12.04
CA ASP A 104 13.35 -10.76 -13.44
C ASP A 104 14.14 -9.70 -14.22
N ASP A 105 14.77 -10.08 -15.34
CA ASP A 105 15.81 -9.34 -16.07
C ASP A 105 15.34 -8.00 -16.68
N SER A 106 14.06 -7.66 -16.55
CA SER A 106 13.47 -6.45 -17.12
C SER A 106 13.70 -5.16 -16.32
N PHE A 107 14.29 -5.22 -15.11
CA PHE A 107 14.56 -4.04 -14.27
C PHE A 107 16.06 -3.84 -14.00
N GLN A 108 16.69 -2.95 -14.78
CA GLN A 108 18.10 -2.58 -14.56
C GLN A 108 18.23 -1.62 -13.36
N TRP A 109 18.87 -2.12 -12.30
CA TRP A 109 19.47 -1.32 -11.24
C TRP A 109 20.79 -0.70 -11.76
N PRO A 110 21.15 0.55 -11.40
CA PRO A 110 20.81 1.26 -10.16
C PRO A 110 19.74 2.34 -10.31
N VAL A 111 18.77 2.34 -9.40
CA VAL A 111 17.81 3.45 -9.24
C VAL A 111 18.56 4.64 -8.61
N PRO A 112 18.36 5.88 -9.10
CA PRO A 112 18.97 7.07 -8.49
C PRO A 112 18.68 7.16 -6.99
N ALA A 113 19.71 7.47 -6.19
CA ALA A 113 19.59 7.62 -4.74
C ALA A 113 18.47 8.62 -4.35
N SER A 114 18.31 9.68 -5.14
CA SER A 114 17.24 10.68 -4.99
C SER A 114 15.82 10.10 -5.02
N ASN A 115 15.57 9.03 -5.78
CA ASN A 115 14.27 8.37 -5.78
C ASN A 115 14.04 7.61 -4.46
N VAL A 116 15.08 6.98 -3.92
CA VAL A 116 14.99 6.25 -2.65
C VAL A 116 14.84 7.24 -1.49
N ASP A 117 15.62 8.31 -1.47
CA ASP A 117 15.54 9.35 -0.45
C ASP A 117 14.15 10.01 -0.43
N HIS A 118 13.57 10.31 -1.59
CA HIS A 118 12.20 10.84 -1.67
C HIS A 118 11.14 9.86 -1.11
N LEU A 119 11.30 8.56 -1.36
CA LEU A 119 10.37 7.54 -0.83
C LEU A 119 10.49 7.40 0.71
N ILE A 120 11.66 7.68 1.27
CA ILE A 120 11.88 7.77 2.72
C ILE A 120 11.25 9.05 3.29
N GLU A 121 11.50 10.21 2.66
CA GLU A 121 10.93 11.50 3.08
C GLU A 121 9.40 11.49 3.10
N THR A 122 8.81 10.88 2.07
CA THR A 122 7.36 10.69 1.94
C THR A 122 6.81 9.54 2.80
N ARG A 123 7.66 8.87 3.58
CA ARG A 123 7.33 7.75 4.47
C ARG A 123 6.65 6.58 3.76
N LEU A 124 6.92 6.40 2.47
CA LEU A 124 6.45 5.24 1.71
C LEU A 124 7.35 4.03 1.90
N ILE A 125 8.61 4.29 2.25
CA ILE A 125 9.60 3.30 2.66
C ILE A 125 10.19 3.77 3.99
N GLU A 126 10.49 2.84 4.87
CA GLU A 126 11.03 3.09 6.20
C GLU A 126 12.29 2.25 6.44
N ARG A 127 13.11 2.69 7.38
CA ARG A 127 14.29 1.92 7.83
C ARG A 127 13.80 0.72 8.65
N ASP A 128 14.32 -0.46 8.33
CA ASP A 128 14.15 -1.63 9.20
C ASP A 128 14.90 -1.36 10.51
N ALA A 129 14.23 -1.56 11.64
CA ALA A 129 14.79 -1.27 12.97
C ALA A 129 15.83 -2.33 13.42
N ARG A 130 16.00 -3.41 12.65
CA ARG A 130 16.96 -4.48 12.94
C ARG A 130 18.39 -3.96 12.76
N VAL A 131 19.27 -4.32 13.70
CA VAL A 131 20.71 -4.05 13.59
C VAL A 131 21.28 -5.00 12.55
N THR A 132 21.65 -4.46 11.39
CA THR A 132 22.33 -5.20 10.32
C THR A 132 23.57 -4.43 9.87
N GLU A 133 24.53 -5.13 9.28
CA GLU A 133 25.76 -4.53 8.72
C GLU A 133 25.45 -3.45 7.65
N HIS A 134 24.26 -3.50 7.06
CA HIS A 134 23.80 -2.56 6.07
C HIS A 134 22.46 -1.93 6.45
N GLU A 135 22.21 -0.69 6.02
CA GLU A 135 20.92 -0.01 6.21
C GLU A 135 19.86 -0.67 5.31
N LEU A 136 18.95 -1.42 5.94
CA LEU A 136 17.82 -2.08 5.27
C LEU A 136 16.61 -1.14 5.24
N LEU A 137 15.95 -1.09 4.08
CA LEU A 137 14.71 -0.34 3.88
C LEU A 137 13.57 -1.29 3.50
N VAL A 138 12.40 -1.05 4.08
CA VAL A 138 11.18 -1.84 3.94
C VAL A 138 10.02 -0.95 3.53
N VAL A 139 9.06 -1.49 2.79
CA VAL A 139 7.85 -0.74 2.42
C VAL A 139 6.99 -0.50 3.65
N SER A 140 6.57 0.75 3.86
CA SER A 140 5.67 1.10 4.96
C SER A 140 4.22 0.73 4.63
N ALA A 141 3.34 0.75 5.63
CA ALA A 141 1.90 0.62 5.39
C ALA A 141 1.35 1.70 4.41
N LEU A 142 1.93 2.91 4.44
CA LEU A 142 1.59 4.00 3.52
C LEU A 142 2.06 3.68 2.10
N GLY A 143 3.28 3.16 1.95
CA GLY A 143 3.82 2.69 0.68
C GLY A 143 2.95 1.62 0.03
N PHE A 144 2.60 0.60 0.81
CA PHE A 144 1.75 -0.51 0.35
C PHE A 144 0.36 -0.01 -0.08
N GLY A 145 -0.26 0.85 0.73
CA GLY A 145 -1.56 1.44 0.40
C GLY A 145 -1.53 2.32 -0.85
N THR A 146 -0.42 3.04 -1.07
CA THR A 146 -0.23 3.88 -2.27
C THR A 146 -0.17 3.03 -3.54
N VAL A 147 0.53 1.89 -3.50
CA VAL A 147 0.57 0.93 -4.62
C VAL A 147 -0.82 0.34 -4.88
N LYS A 148 -1.50 -0.12 -3.82
CA LYS A 148 -2.85 -0.69 -3.91
C LYS A 148 -3.85 0.27 -4.56
N GLU A 149 -3.83 1.54 -4.17
CA GLU A 149 -4.72 2.57 -4.73
C GLU A 149 -4.40 2.87 -6.21
N LYS A 150 -3.12 2.97 -6.60
CA LYS A 150 -2.75 3.18 -8.01
C LYS A 150 -3.15 1.99 -8.88
N LEU A 151 -2.98 0.75 -8.41
CA LEU A 151 -3.43 -0.46 -9.12
C LEU A 151 -4.96 -0.51 -9.24
N ARG A 152 -5.70 -0.17 -8.18
CA ARG A 152 -7.17 -0.08 -8.23
C ARG A 152 -7.66 0.94 -9.27
N ARG A 153 -7.02 2.11 -9.35
CA ARG A 153 -7.36 3.13 -10.36
C ARG A 153 -7.01 2.67 -11.77
N ALA A 154 -5.87 2.00 -11.95
CA ALA A 154 -5.49 1.43 -13.22
C ALA A 154 -6.50 0.37 -13.70
N LEU A 155 -6.93 -0.53 -12.81
CA LEU A 155 -7.96 -1.52 -13.10
C LEU A 155 -9.29 -0.87 -13.46
N ALA A 156 -9.76 0.12 -12.68
CA ALA A 156 -10.99 0.83 -12.97
C ALA A 156 -10.92 1.62 -14.30
N ALA A 157 -9.75 2.14 -14.67
CA ALA A 157 -9.53 2.77 -15.97
C ALA A 157 -9.53 1.75 -17.11
N GLN A 158 -8.94 0.57 -16.89
CA GLN A 158 -8.96 -0.54 -17.84
C GLN A 158 -10.39 -1.04 -18.08
N GLU A 159 -11.17 -1.29 -17.03
CA GLU A 159 -12.57 -1.71 -17.16
C GLU A 159 -13.44 -0.66 -17.87
N ARG A 160 -13.13 0.63 -17.69
CA ARG A 160 -13.80 1.71 -18.43
C ARG A 160 -13.37 1.72 -19.89
N ALA A 161 -12.08 1.54 -20.17
CA ALA A 161 -11.58 1.42 -21.53
C ALA A 161 -12.17 0.20 -22.25
N GLU A 162 -12.28 -0.94 -21.57
CA GLU A 162 -12.90 -2.17 -22.10
C GLU A 162 -14.40 -1.99 -22.36
N ARG A 163 -15.12 -1.28 -21.48
CA ARG A 163 -16.53 -0.92 -21.70
C ARG A 163 -16.74 0.07 -22.84
N LEU A 164 -15.82 1.02 -23.01
CA LEU A 164 -15.84 1.97 -24.13
C LEU A 164 -15.39 1.33 -25.45
N ALA A 165 -14.60 0.25 -25.38
CA ALA A 165 -14.10 -0.51 -26.54
C ALA A 165 -15.07 -1.60 -27.03
N GLY A 166 -16.33 -1.62 -26.55
CA GLY A 166 -17.36 -2.53 -27.07
C GLY A 166 -17.51 -2.42 -28.59
N ASP A 167 -17.36 -3.55 -29.29
CA ASP A 167 -17.43 -3.78 -30.74
C ASP A 167 -16.23 -3.36 -31.63
N THR A 168 -14.99 -3.43 -31.14
CA THR A 168 -13.83 -3.53 -32.07
C THR A 168 -12.94 -4.74 -31.77
N PRO A 169 -12.83 -5.72 -32.71
CA PRO A 169 -11.99 -6.89 -32.50
C PRO A 169 -10.52 -6.49 -32.36
N LYS A 170 -9.85 -7.02 -31.34
CA LYS A 170 -8.42 -6.75 -31.06
C LYS A 170 -7.55 -7.29 -32.21
N PRO A 171 -6.36 -6.69 -32.46
CA PRO A 171 -5.43 -7.16 -33.50
C PRO A 171 -5.04 -8.64 -33.39
N LEU A 172 -4.99 -9.18 -32.17
CA LEU A 172 -4.73 -10.60 -31.89
C LEU A 172 -5.89 -11.50 -32.32
N GLU A 173 -7.13 -11.02 -32.17
CA GLU A 173 -8.33 -11.75 -32.54
C GLU A 173 -8.53 -11.77 -34.07
N GLN A 174 -8.16 -10.68 -34.76
CA GLN A 174 -8.07 -10.64 -36.23
C GLN A 174 -6.96 -11.56 -36.76
N LEU A 175 -5.83 -11.66 -36.06
CA LEU A 175 -4.74 -12.58 -36.42
C LEU A 175 -5.23 -14.03 -36.33
N ILE A 176 -5.85 -14.43 -35.21
CA ILE A 176 -6.38 -15.79 -34.99
C ILE A 176 -7.45 -16.15 -36.04
N ARG A 177 -8.36 -15.22 -36.36
CA ARG A 177 -9.40 -15.48 -37.38
C ARG A 177 -8.84 -15.61 -38.79
N ARG A 178 -7.81 -14.84 -39.16
CA ARG A 178 -7.10 -15.04 -40.43
C ARG A 178 -6.39 -16.39 -40.48
N THR A 179 -5.69 -16.76 -39.42
CA THR A 179 -4.97 -18.04 -39.35
C THR A 179 -5.91 -19.26 -39.43
N LEU A 180 -7.17 -19.13 -39.01
CA LEU A 180 -8.17 -20.20 -39.07
C LEU A 180 -9.00 -20.22 -40.37
N ALA A 181 -8.98 -19.16 -41.18
CA ALA A 181 -9.75 -19.07 -42.43
C ALA A 181 -8.95 -19.47 -43.68
N ASP A 182 -7.62 -19.45 -43.62
CA ASP A 182 -6.72 -19.84 -44.71
C ASP A 182 -6.25 -21.32 -44.61
N GLY A 183 -7.00 -22.16 -43.87
CA GLY A 183 -6.75 -23.60 -43.69
C GLY A 183 -7.81 -24.48 -44.34
#